data_AF-A0AAV9HN16-F1
#
_entry.id   AF-A0AAV9HN16-F1
#
_cell.length_a   1.000
_cell.length_b   1.000
_cell.length_c   1.000
_cell.angle_alpha   90.00
_cell.angle_beta   90.00
_cell.angle_gamma   90.00
#
_symmetry.space_group_name_H-M   'P 1'
#
loop_
_entity.id
_entity.type
_entity.pdbx_description
1 polymer ?
#
loop_
_entity_poly.entity_id
_entity_poly.type
_entity_poly.pdbx_seq_one_letter_code
_entity_poly.pdbx_strand_id
1 'polypeptide(L)'
;MMSSTNEEDPFLQVQQDVLSQLSSTRPLFTSYLRIRSLSTSATSPELASARSDLESALASLVEDLADLVESVKAVESNPAQYGLSANEVARRKRLVQEVGGEIEDMRDELAKVSGASLSSSAARGGGGGGGNLPDPSSFAINDGETEDYAAQFEQEQQVMMMREQDEHLDGVFQTVGNLRRQADDMGRELEEQREMLEVVDNLTERLGGRLQTGMEKMKVVLRRSEDRWSSCCIGLLIVVLIILLFLLLLL
;
A
#
# COMPACT_ATOMS: atom_id res chain seq x y z
N MET A 1 22.43 27.27 6.39
CA MET A 1 22.22 26.61 5.09
C MET A 1 21.80 25.17 5.37
N MET A 2 20.55 24.95 5.74
CA MET A 2 20.01 23.61 5.99
C MET A 2 18.53 23.64 5.63
N SER A 3 18.05 22.55 5.03
CA SER A 3 16.63 22.22 4.82
C SER A 3 15.97 22.74 3.54
N SER A 4 16.55 22.44 2.37
CA SER A 4 15.81 22.47 1.08
C SER A 4 15.67 21.09 0.44
N THR A 5 16.13 20.00 1.07
CA THR A 5 16.15 18.66 0.47
C THR A 5 14.90 17.82 0.76
N ASN A 6 13.92 18.35 1.49
CA ASN A 6 12.74 17.57 1.89
C ASN A 6 11.54 17.71 0.93
N GLU A 7 11.51 18.74 0.08
CA GLU A 7 10.42 18.97 -0.88
C GLU A 7 10.72 18.38 -2.28
N GLU A 8 11.91 17.85 -2.52
CA GLU A 8 12.36 17.33 -3.84
C GLU A 8 12.91 15.90 -3.76
N ASP A 9 12.71 15.17 -2.65
CA ASP A 9 13.16 13.78 -2.57
C ASP A 9 12.14 12.85 -3.25
N PRO A 10 12.47 12.27 -4.42
CA PRO A 10 11.55 11.38 -5.14
C PRO A 10 11.18 10.14 -4.32
N PHE A 11 12.03 9.74 -3.35
CA PHE A 11 11.73 8.65 -2.44
C PHE A 11 10.48 8.92 -1.61
N LEU A 12 10.33 10.15 -1.09
CA LEU A 12 9.20 10.51 -0.22
C LEU A 12 7.88 10.54 -0.98
N GLN A 13 7.92 10.91 -2.26
CA GLN A 13 6.74 10.90 -3.12
C GLN A 13 6.29 9.46 -3.42
N VAL A 14 7.19 8.59 -3.86
CA VAL A 14 6.87 7.18 -4.12
C VAL A 14 6.47 6.46 -2.82
N GLN A 15 7.09 6.82 -1.68
CA GLN A 15 6.67 6.34 -0.37
C GLN A 15 5.19 6.69 -0.10
N GLN A 16 4.78 7.94 -0.34
CA GLN A 16 3.39 8.35 -0.13
C GLN A 16 2.43 7.60 -1.06
N ASP A 17 2.82 7.41 -2.32
CA ASP A 17 2.03 6.67 -3.30
C ASP A 17 1.86 5.21 -2.87
N VAL A 18 2.94 4.52 -2.49
CA VAL A 18 2.90 3.14 -1.97
C VAL A 18 2.01 3.02 -0.74
N LEU A 19 2.12 3.94 0.21
CA LEU A 19 1.29 3.94 1.42
C LEU A 19 -0.21 4.16 1.08
N SER A 20 -0.51 5.01 0.10
CA SER A 20 -1.88 5.25 -0.36
C SER A 20 -2.48 4.05 -1.11
N GLN A 21 -1.68 3.36 -1.91
CA GLN A 21 -2.08 2.12 -2.56
C GLN A 21 -2.27 0.99 -1.54
N LEU A 22 -1.42 0.93 -0.51
CA LEU A 22 -1.51 -0.07 0.54
C LEU A 22 -2.80 0.10 1.35
N SER A 23 -3.14 1.33 1.72
CA SER A 23 -4.40 1.63 2.41
C SER A 23 -5.64 1.29 1.58
N SER A 24 -5.53 1.38 0.25
CA SER A 24 -6.57 0.98 -0.70
C SER A 24 -6.64 -0.54 -0.94
N THR A 25 -5.50 -1.24 -0.80
CA THR A 25 -5.40 -2.69 -1.03
C THR A 25 -5.90 -3.51 0.17
N ARG A 26 -5.64 -3.04 1.40
CA ARG A 26 -6.13 -3.68 2.64
C ARG A 26 -7.66 -3.97 2.67
N PRO A 27 -8.56 -3.03 2.30
CA PRO A 27 -9.98 -3.31 2.26
C PRO A 27 -10.37 -4.29 1.14
N LEU A 28 -9.65 -4.30 0.00
CA LEU A 28 -9.83 -5.30 -1.05
C LEU A 28 -9.49 -6.70 -0.53
N PHE A 29 -8.37 -6.84 0.18
CA PHE A 29 -7.97 -8.09 0.82
C PHE A 29 -9.01 -8.57 1.85
N THR A 30 -9.48 -7.66 2.72
CA THR A 30 -10.53 -7.97 3.70
C THR A 30 -11.84 -8.41 3.02
N SER A 31 -12.23 -7.72 1.94
CA SER A 31 -13.41 -8.06 1.15
C SER A 31 -13.27 -9.44 0.52
N TYR A 32 -12.11 -9.74 -0.06
CA TYR A 32 -11.79 -11.05 -0.62
C TYR A 32 -11.90 -12.16 0.43
N LEU A 33 -11.30 -11.98 1.62
CA LEU A 33 -11.40 -12.95 2.71
C LEU A 33 -12.85 -13.16 3.17
N ARG A 34 -13.65 -12.09 3.22
CA ARG A 34 -15.08 -12.15 3.58
C ARG A 34 -15.90 -12.89 2.52
N ILE A 35 -15.79 -12.53 1.25
CA ILE A 35 -16.51 -13.18 0.14
C ILE A 35 -16.16 -14.65 0.08
N ARG A 36 -14.89 -14.99 0.30
CA ARG A 36 -14.42 -16.38 0.41
C ARG A 36 -15.08 -17.11 1.58
N SER A 37 -15.14 -16.50 2.77
CA SER A 37 -15.79 -17.15 3.92
C SER A 37 -17.29 -17.40 3.73
N LEU A 38 -17.95 -16.59 2.90
CA LEU A 38 -19.38 -16.69 2.63
C LEU A 38 -19.70 -17.55 1.40
N SER A 39 -18.75 -17.69 0.47
CA SER A 39 -18.91 -18.53 -0.72
C SER A 39 -18.64 -20.00 -0.41
N THR A 40 -19.69 -20.82 -0.51
CA THR A 40 -19.60 -22.29 -0.47
C THR A 40 -18.99 -22.90 -1.75
N SER A 41 -18.86 -22.10 -2.82
CA SER A 41 -18.30 -22.54 -4.10
C SER A 41 -17.08 -21.68 -4.49
N ALA A 42 -15.94 -22.35 -4.70
CA ALA A 42 -14.69 -21.72 -5.15
C ALA A 42 -14.80 -21.07 -6.55
N THR A 43 -15.87 -21.37 -7.30
CA THR A 43 -16.14 -20.84 -8.65
C THR A 43 -17.13 -19.69 -8.67
N SER A 44 -17.43 -19.06 -7.53
CA SER A 44 -18.27 -17.87 -7.48
C SER A 44 -17.66 -16.75 -8.35
N PRO A 45 -18.43 -16.13 -9.27
CA PRO A 45 -17.93 -15.03 -10.10
C PRO A 45 -17.50 -13.82 -9.26
N GLU A 46 -18.12 -13.60 -8.10
CA GLU A 46 -17.75 -12.53 -7.17
C GLU A 46 -16.38 -12.79 -6.53
N LEU A 47 -16.09 -14.04 -6.18
CA LEU A 47 -14.78 -14.44 -5.64
C LEU A 47 -13.69 -14.28 -6.71
N ALA A 48 -13.97 -14.68 -7.95
CA ALA A 48 -13.05 -14.52 -9.07
C ALA A 48 -12.76 -13.04 -9.38
N SER A 49 -13.77 -12.17 -9.37
CA SER A 49 -13.59 -10.73 -9.53
C SER A 49 -12.76 -10.14 -8.40
N ALA A 50 -13.15 -10.39 -7.14
CA ALA A 50 -12.44 -9.87 -5.97
C ALA A 50 -10.97 -10.34 -5.92
N ARG A 51 -10.72 -11.57 -6.36
CA ARG A 51 -9.36 -12.10 -6.53
C ARG A 51 -8.59 -11.33 -7.60
N SER A 52 -9.15 -11.17 -8.79
CA SER A 52 -8.48 -10.46 -9.90
C SER A 52 -8.17 -9.01 -9.54
N ASP A 53 -9.08 -8.33 -8.85
CA ASP A 53 -8.89 -6.94 -8.40
C ASP A 53 -7.75 -6.83 -7.39
N LEU A 54 -7.70 -7.77 -6.43
CA LEU A 54 -6.62 -7.86 -5.45
C LEU A 54 -5.28 -8.22 -6.10
N GLU A 55 -5.24 -9.17 -7.04
CA GLU A 55 -4.02 -9.53 -7.78
C GLU A 55 -3.46 -8.34 -8.56
N SER A 56 -4.32 -7.58 -9.23
CA SER A 56 -3.94 -6.36 -9.95
C SER A 56 -3.38 -5.29 -9.02
N ALA A 57 -4.05 -5.03 -7.89
CA ALA A 57 -3.60 -4.07 -6.89
C ALA A 57 -2.24 -4.48 -6.27
N LEU A 58 -2.08 -5.74 -5.88
CA LEU A 58 -0.82 -6.26 -5.33
C LEU A 58 0.31 -6.23 -6.37
N ALA A 59 0.02 -6.48 -7.65
CA ALA A 59 1.03 -6.41 -8.70
C ALA A 59 1.59 -4.99 -8.86
N SER A 60 0.72 -3.97 -8.89
CA SER A 60 1.13 -2.56 -8.92
C SER A 60 1.98 -2.21 -7.70
N LEU A 61 1.56 -2.66 -6.51
CA LEU A 61 2.24 -2.32 -5.26
C LEU A 61 3.62 -2.98 -5.15
N VAL A 62 3.78 -4.19 -5.72
CA VAL A 62 5.09 -4.87 -5.82
C VAL A 62 6.03 -4.12 -6.75
N GLU A 63 5.53 -3.57 -7.86
CA GLU A 63 6.34 -2.77 -8.79
C GLU A 63 6.87 -1.50 -8.10
N ASP A 64 5.97 -0.72 -7.49
CA ASP A 64 6.35 0.50 -6.79
C ASP A 64 7.27 0.23 -5.58
N LEU A 65 7.06 -0.88 -4.87
CA LEU A 65 7.94 -1.29 -3.78
C LEU A 65 9.33 -1.72 -4.29
N ALA A 66 9.43 -2.36 -5.45
CA ALA A 66 10.71 -2.77 -6.03
C ALA A 66 11.61 -1.56 -6.30
N ASP A 67 11.03 -0.47 -6.81
CA ASP A 67 11.74 0.79 -7.03
C ASP A 67 12.23 1.39 -5.70
N LEU A 68 11.41 1.34 -4.64
CA LEU A 68 11.82 1.77 -3.30
C LEU A 68 12.96 0.90 -2.75
N VAL A 69 12.91 -0.42 -2.91
CA VAL A 69 14.00 -1.33 -2.50
C VAL A 69 15.31 -0.97 -3.21
N GLU A 70 15.25 -0.75 -4.52
CA GLU A 70 16.42 -0.40 -5.33
C GLU A 70 17.00 0.96 -4.93
N SER A 71 16.14 1.95 -4.67
CA SER A 71 16.58 3.27 -4.21
C SER A 71 17.28 3.20 -2.85
N VAL A 72 16.76 2.42 -1.90
CA VAL A 72 17.40 2.21 -0.58
C VAL A 72 18.76 1.54 -0.75
N LYS A 73 18.85 0.51 -1.59
CA LYS A 73 20.09 -0.21 -1.87
C LYS A 73 21.16 0.70 -2.51
N ALA A 74 20.76 1.58 -3.41
CA ALA A 74 21.64 2.58 -4.02
C ALA A 74 22.19 3.55 -2.95
N VAL A 75 21.32 4.02 -2.06
CA VAL A 75 21.69 4.95 -0.98
C VAL A 75 22.56 4.29 0.09
N GLU A 76 22.32 3.02 0.43
CA GLU A 76 23.09 2.28 1.44
C GLU A 76 24.59 2.26 1.14
N SER A 77 24.95 2.23 -0.15
CA SER A 77 26.35 2.17 -0.59
C SER A 77 27.09 3.49 -0.39
N ASN A 78 26.40 4.63 -0.46
CA ASN A 78 27.03 5.95 -0.28
C ASN A 78 26.06 7.05 0.24
N PRO A 79 25.63 7.00 1.52
CA PRO A 79 24.60 7.91 2.03
C PRO A 79 24.98 9.40 1.98
N ALA A 80 26.27 9.70 2.13
CA ALA A 80 26.80 11.07 2.14
C ALA A 80 26.64 11.79 0.80
N GLN A 81 26.64 11.05 -0.32
CA GLN A 81 26.43 11.62 -1.67
C GLN A 81 25.01 12.15 -1.86
N TYR A 82 24.05 11.55 -1.15
CA TYR A 82 22.63 11.92 -1.21
C TYR A 82 22.22 12.87 -0.07
N GLY A 83 23.17 13.28 0.78
CA GLY A 83 22.88 14.14 1.93
C GLY A 83 22.02 13.46 3.00
N LEU A 84 21.97 12.11 3.01
CA LEU A 84 21.13 11.33 3.90
C LEU A 84 21.88 10.91 5.17
N SER A 85 21.20 11.02 6.31
CA SER A 85 21.74 10.53 7.58
C SER A 85 21.60 9.00 7.68
N ALA A 86 22.51 8.33 8.39
CA ALA A 86 22.42 6.88 8.62
C ALA A 86 21.09 6.46 9.26
N ASN A 87 20.52 7.31 10.12
CA ASN A 87 19.20 7.10 10.72
C ASN A 87 18.06 7.16 9.69
N GLU A 88 18.18 8.02 8.69
CA GLU A 88 17.19 8.14 7.61
C GLU A 88 17.23 6.91 6.71
N VAL A 89 18.41 6.45 6.31
CA VAL A 89 18.56 5.19 5.54
C VAL A 89 17.97 4.00 6.29
N ALA A 90 18.20 3.91 7.60
CA ALA A 90 17.62 2.87 8.44
C ALA A 90 16.08 2.93 8.49
N ARG A 91 15.49 4.13 8.53
CA ARG A 91 14.02 4.31 8.44
C ARG A 91 13.48 3.83 7.11
N ARG A 92 14.09 4.22 5.99
CA ARG A 92 13.67 3.80 4.64
C ARG A 92 13.72 2.29 4.47
N LYS A 93 14.80 1.67 4.96
CA LYS A 93 14.96 0.21 4.95
C LYS A 93 13.86 -0.50 5.74
N ARG A 94 13.56 -0.01 6.95
CA ARG A 94 12.52 -0.59 7.79
C ARG A 94 11.14 -0.53 7.13
N LEU A 95 10.80 0.63 6.56
CA LEU A 95 9.54 0.81 5.83
C LEU A 95 9.40 -0.21 4.70
N VAL A 96 10.43 -0.33 3.85
CA VAL A 96 10.43 -1.26 2.72
C VAL A 96 10.28 -2.72 3.18
N GLN A 97 10.92 -3.09 4.29
CA GLN A 97 10.79 -4.43 4.88
C GLN A 97 9.38 -4.69 5.43
N GLU A 98 8.78 -3.70 6.10
CA GLU A 98 7.45 -3.82 6.68
C GLU A 98 6.37 -3.94 5.60
N VAL A 99 6.39 -3.03 4.62
CA VAL A 99 5.47 -3.06 3.48
C VAL A 99 5.69 -4.31 2.63
N GLY A 100 6.94 -4.71 2.41
CA GLY A 100 7.28 -5.94 1.69
C GLY A 100 6.73 -7.19 2.37
N GLY A 101 6.88 -7.30 3.69
CA GLY A 101 6.31 -8.41 4.47
C GLY A 101 4.79 -8.46 4.38
N GLU A 102 4.10 -7.32 4.49
CA GLU A 102 2.64 -7.28 4.40
C GLU A 102 2.11 -7.73 3.02
N ILE A 103 2.79 -7.33 1.94
CA ILE A 103 2.44 -7.77 0.58
C ILE A 103 2.68 -9.27 0.42
N GLU A 104 3.82 -9.77 0.92
CA GLU A 104 4.16 -11.19 0.85
C GLU A 104 3.13 -12.03 1.61
N ASP A 105 2.74 -11.61 2.81
CA ASP A 105 1.67 -12.24 3.59
C ASP A 105 0.33 -12.27 2.82
N MET A 106 -0.07 -11.15 2.20
CA MET A 106 -1.30 -11.09 1.39
C MET A 106 -1.23 -12.01 0.16
N ARG A 107 -0.07 -12.10 -0.50
CA ARG A 107 0.15 -13.00 -1.66
C ARG A 107 0.17 -14.46 -1.25
N ASP A 108 0.79 -14.78 -0.12
CA ASP A 108 0.84 -16.14 0.42
C ASP A 108 -0.55 -16.63 0.80
N GLU A 109 -1.36 -15.78 1.45
CA GLU A 109 -2.77 -16.10 1.73
C GLU A 109 -3.56 -16.32 0.44
N LEU A 110 -3.31 -15.53 -0.60
CA LEU A 110 -3.95 -15.71 -1.90
C LEU A 110 -3.54 -17.04 -2.59
N ALA A 111 -2.28 -17.45 -2.44
CA ALA A 111 -1.72 -18.66 -3.03
C ALA A 111 -2.13 -19.94 -2.29
N LYS A 112 -2.09 -19.94 -0.95
CA LYS A 112 -2.56 -21.06 -0.10
C LYS A 112 -3.99 -21.45 -0.44
N VAL A 113 -4.81 -20.46 -0.76
CA VAL A 113 -6.23 -20.64 -1.08
C VAL A 113 -6.46 -21.21 -2.47
N SER A 114 -5.61 -20.87 -3.44
CA SER A 114 -5.59 -21.57 -4.73
C SER A 114 -5.18 -23.03 -4.57
N GLY A 115 -4.14 -23.29 -3.77
CA GLY A 115 -3.58 -24.63 -3.56
C GLY A 115 -4.50 -25.58 -2.77
N ALA A 116 -5.25 -25.07 -1.80
CA ALA A 116 -6.19 -25.86 -1.01
C ALA A 116 -7.33 -26.47 -1.84
N SER A 117 -7.72 -25.82 -2.95
CA SER A 117 -8.68 -26.34 -3.93
C SER A 117 -8.12 -27.52 -4.76
N LEU A 118 -6.80 -27.60 -4.94
CA LEU A 118 -6.13 -28.71 -5.63
C LEU A 118 -5.79 -29.89 -4.70
N SER A 119 -5.60 -29.67 -3.40
CA SER A 119 -5.31 -30.75 -2.45
C SER A 119 -6.54 -31.56 -2.04
N SER A 120 -7.74 -30.97 -2.08
CA SER A 120 -9.00 -31.69 -1.80
C SER A 120 -9.48 -32.55 -2.98
N SER A 121 -9.01 -32.27 -4.20
CA SER A 121 -9.28 -33.09 -5.40
C SER A 121 -8.29 -34.25 -5.58
N ALA A 122 -7.07 -34.16 -5.02
CA ALA A 122 -6.08 -35.24 -5.04
C ALA A 122 -6.36 -36.36 -4.01
N ALA A 123 -7.11 -36.09 -2.95
CA ALA A 123 -7.46 -37.10 -1.93
C ALA A 123 -8.62 -38.03 -2.31
N ARG A 124 -9.32 -37.78 -3.43
CA ARG A 124 -10.40 -38.65 -3.95
C ARG A 124 -10.03 -39.43 -5.24
N GLY A 125 -8.79 -39.35 -5.71
CA GLY A 125 -8.32 -40.01 -6.94
C GLY A 125 -7.28 -41.13 -6.76
N GLY A 126 -6.99 -41.55 -5.52
CA GLY A 126 -5.97 -42.57 -5.23
C GLY A 126 -6.53 -43.98 -5.17
N GLY A 127 -6.85 -44.58 -6.31
CA GLY A 127 -7.37 -45.95 -6.36
C GLY A 127 -7.29 -46.60 -7.74
N GLY A 128 -6.09 -46.71 -8.32
CA GLY A 128 -5.89 -47.37 -9.61
C GLY A 128 -4.65 -48.25 -9.63
N GLY A 129 -4.84 -49.57 -9.48
CA GLY A 129 -3.73 -50.53 -9.59
C GLY A 129 -4.04 -52.01 -9.36
N GLY A 130 -5.10 -52.55 -9.99
CA GLY A 130 -5.17 -53.99 -10.33
C GLY A 130 -6.16 -54.85 -9.53
N GLY A 131 -7.23 -55.32 -10.21
CA GLY A 131 -8.02 -56.46 -9.75
C GLY A 131 -9.54 -56.35 -9.97
N ASN A 132 -10.01 -56.76 -11.16
CA ASN A 132 -11.30 -57.40 -11.43
C ASN A 132 -12.50 -57.08 -10.50
N LEU A 133 -13.25 -56.00 -10.78
CA LEU A 133 -14.59 -55.80 -10.20
C LEU A 133 -15.68 -55.99 -11.28
N PRO A 134 -16.80 -56.69 -10.97
CA PRO A 134 -17.88 -56.96 -11.93
C PRO A 134 -18.71 -55.71 -12.26
N ASP A 135 -19.32 -55.74 -13.44
CA ASP A 135 -20.21 -54.72 -14.02
C ASP A 135 -21.42 -54.40 -13.09
N PRO A 136 -21.77 -53.12 -12.84
CA PRO A 136 -22.87 -52.70 -11.96
C PRO A 136 -24.26 -53.24 -12.33
N SER A 137 -24.44 -53.85 -13.50
CA SER A 137 -25.68 -54.53 -13.87
C SER A 137 -25.92 -55.87 -13.16
N SER A 138 -25.00 -56.36 -12.32
CA SER A 138 -25.15 -57.67 -11.63
C SER A 138 -25.92 -57.63 -10.30
N PHE A 139 -26.33 -56.46 -9.82
CA PHE A 139 -27.00 -56.27 -8.52
C PHE A 139 -28.48 -55.87 -8.63
N ALA A 140 -29.15 -56.19 -9.73
CA ALA A 140 -30.60 -55.98 -9.85
C ALA A 140 -31.36 -56.93 -8.90
N ILE A 141 -31.54 -56.50 -7.65
CA ILE A 141 -32.38 -57.15 -6.63
C ILE A 141 -33.78 -56.49 -6.66
N ASN A 142 -34.78 -57.35 -6.43
CA ASN A 142 -36.22 -57.16 -6.55
C ASN A 142 -36.79 -55.92 -5.80
N ASP A 143 -37.84 -55.36 -6.39
CA ASP A 143 -38.28 -53.96 -6.34
C ASP A 143 -39.23 -53.63 -5.16
N GLY A 144 -38.77 -53.73 -3.91
CA GLY A 144 -39.65 -53.46 -2.76
C GLY A 144 -39.02 -53.05 -1.43
N GLU A 145 -37.75 -53.33 -1.17
CA GLU A 145 -37.05 -52.95 0.08
C GLU A 145 -35.94 -51.90 -0.14
N THR A 146 -35.71 -51.50 -1.40
CA THR A 146 -34.62 -50.60 -1.82
C THR A 146 -34.91 -49.13 -1.51
N GLU A 147 -36.19 -48.73 -1.45
CA GLU A 147 -36.58 -47.33 -1.19
C GLU A 147 -36.18 -46.87 0.22
N ASP A 148 -36.33 -47.72 1.25
CA ASP A 148 -35.94 -47.38 2.63
C ASP A 148 -34.42 -47.29 2.82
N TYR A 149 -33.65 -48.12 2.11
CA TYR A 149 -32.18 -48.08 2.15
C TYR A 149 -31.61 -46.89 1.39
N ALA A 150 -32.21 -46.54 0.24
CA ALA A 150 -31.84 -45.35 -0.52
C ALA A 150 -32.17 -44.07 0.27
N ALA A 151 -33.34 -44.00 0.92
CA ALA A 151 -33.73 -42.87 1.76
C ALA A 151 -32.83 -42.72 2.99
N GLN A 152 -32.45 -43.82 3.66
CA GLN A 152 -31.47 -43.76 4.76
C GLN A 152 -30.09 -43.30 4.30
N PHE A 153 -29.62 -43.79 3.15
CA PHE A 153 -28.33 -43.40 2.61
C PHE A 153 -28.29 -41.93 2.16
N GLU A 154 -29.39 -41.42 1.58
CA GLU A 154 -29.54 -39.98 1.28
C GLU A 154 -29.56 -39.13 2.55
N GLN A 155 -30.21 -39.60 3.62
CA GLN A 155 -30.25 -38.90 4.89
C GLN A 155 -28.87 -38.88 5.56
N GLU A 156 -28.13 -39.99 5.54
CA GLU A 156 -26.75 -40.04 6.03
C GLU A 156 -25.81 -39.14 5.21
N GLN A 157 -25.98 -39.09 3.88
CA GLN A 157 -25.24 -38.16 3.03
C GLN A 157 -25.56 -36.70 3.34
N GLN A 158 -26.83 -36.35 3.56
CA GLN A 158 -27.21 -34.99 3.96
C GLN A 158 -26.60 -34.61 5.31
N VAL A 159 -26.57 -35.53 6.28
CA VAL A 159 -25.98 -35.27 7.61
C VAL A 159 -24.46 -35.13 7.53
N MET A 160 -23.79 -35.92 6.70
CA MET A 160 -22.35 -35.78 6.44
C MET A 160 -22.04 -34.43 5.78
N MET A 161 -22.83 -34.02 4.78
CA MET A 161 -22.71 -32.71 4.13
C MET A 161 -22.96 -31.55 5.11
N MET A 162 -23.90 -31.70 6.04
CA MET A 162 -24.19 -30.68 7.06
C MET A 162 -23.05 -30.57 8.08
N ARG A 163 -22.40 -31.68 8.44
CA ARG A 163 -21.22 -31.70 9.32
C ARG A 163 -19.99 -31.08 8.65
N GLU A 164 -19.77 -31.33 7.36
CA GLU A 164 -18.69 -30.67 6.62
C GLU A 164 -18.89 -29.15 6.56
N GLN A 165 -20.14 -28.67 6.50
CA GLN A 165 -20.45 -27.24 6.56
C GLN A 165 -20.20 -26.63 7.95
N ASP A 166 -20.48 -27.36 9.04
CA ASP A 166 -20.24 -26.89 10.41
C ASP A 166 -18.74 -26.78 10.76
N GLU A 167 -17.90 -27.70 10.29
CA GLU A 167 -16.43 -27.59 10.49
C GLU A 167 -15.83 -26.41 9.73
N HIS A 168 -16.39 -26.05 8.57
CA HIS A 168 -15.98 -24.87 7.82
C HIS A 168 -16.39 -23.56 8.51
N LEU A 169 -17.51 -23.55 9.25
CA LEU A 169 -17.98 -22.37 9.98
C LEU A 169 -17.11 -22.01 11.20
N ASP A 170 -16.51 -23.00 11.87
CA ASP A 170 -15.60 -22.75 13.01
C ASP A 170 -14.30 -22.06 12.58
N GLY A 171 -13.73 -22.44 11.42
CA GLY A 171 -12.60 -21.74 10.81
C GLY A 171 -12.95 -20.30 10.37
N VAL A 172 -14.20 -20.09 9.95
CA VAL A 172 -14.73 -18.76 9.59
C VAL A 172 -14.88 -17.87 10.83
N PHE A 173 -15.32 -18.39 11.98
CA PHE A 173 -15.44 -17.61 13.22
C PHE A 173 -14.10 -17.07 13.71
N GLN A 174 -13.03 -17.87 13.61
CA GLN A 174 -11.69 -17.43 13.98
C GLN A 174 -11.14 -16.39 12.99
N THR A 175 -11.41 -16.56 11.69
CA THR A 175 -11.02 -15.60 10.64
C THR A 175 -11.79 -14.29 10.75
N VAL A 176 -13.10 -14.32 11.01
CA VAL A 176 -13.94 -13.13 11.24
C VAL A 176 -13.55 -12.42 12.54
N GLY A 177 -13.19 -13.18 13.59
CA GLY A 177 -12.66 -12.62 14.84
C GLY A 177 -11.33 -11.88 14.63
N ASN A 178 -10.45 -12.42 13.77
CA ASN A 178 -9.20 -11.76 13.40
C ASN A 178 -9.43 -10.56 12.47
N LEU A 179 -10.31 -10.68 11.47
CA LEU A 179 -10.71 -9.59 10.59
C LEU A 179 -11.37 -8.44 11.35
N ARG A 180 -12.14 -8.72 12.41
CA ARG A 180 -12.73 -7.69 13.27
C ARG A 180 -11.66 -6.94 14.06
N ARG A 181 -10.64 -7.63 14.59
CA ARG A 181 -9.51 -6.97 15.25
C ARG A 181 -8.69 -6.15 14.26
N GLN A 182 -8.42 -6.69 13.07
CA GLN A 182 -7.71 -5.98 12.01
C GLN A 182 -8.49 -4.77 11.50
N ALA A 183 -9.82 -4.84 11.36
CA ALA A 183 -10.64 -3.70 11.00
C ALA A 183 -10.70 -2.62 12.10
N ASP A 184 -10.65 -3.02 13.37
CA ASP A 184 -10.58 -2.10 14.52
C ASP A 184 -9.22 -1.40 14.59
N ASP A 185 -8.14 -2.15 14.36
CA ASP A 185 -6.78 -1.61 14.25
C ASP A 185 -6.63 -0.69 13.02
N MET A 186 -7.23 -1.05 11.88
CA MET A 186 -7.30 -0.18 10.69
C MET A 186 -8.12 1.08 10.94
N GLY A 187 -9.23 1.00 11.69
CA GLY A 187 -10.03 2.16 12.07
C GLY A 187 -9.23 3.16 12.90
N ARG A 188 -8.38 2.66 13.80
CA ARG A 188 -7.50 3.47 14.65
C ARG A 188 -6.32 4.04 13.86
N GLU A 189 -5.71 3.25 12.98
CA GLU A 189 -4.61 3.70 12.10
C GLU A 189 -5.08 4.79 11.12
N LEU A 190 -6.30 4.69 10.58
CA LEU A 190 -6.89 5.72 9.71
C LEU A 190 -7.23 7.01 10.50
N GLU A 191 -7.57 6.89 11.77
CA GLU A 191 -7.77 8.05 12.66
C GLU A 191 -6.42 8.70 13.04
N GLU A 192 -5.36 7.92 13.24
CA GLU A 192 -3.99 8.42 13.42
C GLU A 192 -3.43 9.07 12.14
N GLN A 193 -3.74 8.54 10.95
CA GLN A 193 -3.38 9.17 9.67
C GLN A 193 -4.14 10.49 9.45
N ARG A 194 -5.35 10.63 10.01
CA ARG A 194 -6.10 11.89 10.03
C ARG A 194 -5.49 12.92 10.99
N GLU A 195 -4.97 12.47 12.12
CA GLU A 195 -4.25 13.30 13.09
C GLU A 195 -2.90 13.79 12.54
N MET A 196 -2.19 12.97 11.75
CA MET A 196 -0.97 13.40 11.03
C MET A 196 -1.24 14.47 9.97
N LEU A 197 -2.39 14.43 9.28
CA LEU A 197 -2.77 15.47 8.31
C LEU A 197 -2.96 16.84 8.98
N GLU A 198 -3.44 16.89 10.23
CA GLU A 198 -3.61 18.14 10.99
C GLU A 198 -2.25 18.76 11.41
N VAL A 199 -1.24 17.91 11.63
CA VAL A 199 0.14 18.33 11.88
C VAL A 199 0.78 18.89 10.60
N VAL A 200 0.52 18.27 9.45
CA VAL A 200 1.00 18.74 8.13
C VAL A 200 0.36 20.09 7.76
N ASP A 201 -0.92 20.29 8.05
CA ASP A 201 -1.61 21.57 7.80
C ASP A 201 -1.05 22.69 8.70
N ASN A 202 -0.84 22.40 9.99
CA ASN A 202 -0.19 23.32 10.93
C ASN A 202 1.26 23.66 10.53
N LEU A 203 2.00 22.69 9.96
CA LEU A 203 3.35 22.93 9.48
C LEU A 203 3.35 23.80 8.23
N THR A 204 2.40 23.56 7.32
CA THR A 204 2.19 24.33 6.08
C THR A 204 1.82 25.78 6.39
N GLU A 205 0.97 26.02 7.38
CA GLU A 205 0.58 27.38 7.79
C GLU A 205 1.77 28.14 8.42
N ARG A 206 2.59 27.45 9.23
CA ARG A 206 3.83 28.01 9.80
C ARG A 206 4.91 28.26 8.74
N LEU A 207 5.00 27.40 7.72
CA LEU A 207 5.90 27.57 6.58
C LEU A 207 5.44 28.74 5.70
N GLY A 208 4.13 28.88 5.43
CA GLY A 208 3.54 29.99 4.70
C GLY A 208 3.85 31.34 5.35
N GLY A 209 3.67 31.46 6.68
CA GLY A 209 4.01 32.69 7.40
C GLY A 209 5.51 33.05 7.36
N ARG A 210 6.39 32.04 7.41
CA ARG A 210 7.85 32.26 7.31
C ARG A 210 8.31 32.59 5.90
N LEU A 211 7.73 31.96 4.88
CA LEU A 211 7.97 32.27 3.46
C LEU A 211 7.52 33.70 3.13
N GLN A 212 6.33 34.10 3.57
CA GLN A 212 5.82 35.46 3.36
C GLN A 212 6.75 36.50 4.01
N THR A 213 7.16 36.25 5.26
CA THR A 213 8.12 37.12 5.96
C THR A 213 9.48 37.15 5.26
N GLY A 214 9.94 36.02 4.71
CA GLY A 214 11.18 35.91 3.94
C GLY A 214 11.13 36.70 2.63
N MET A 215 10.04 36.58 1.88
CA MET A 215 9.81 37.34 0.65
C MET A 215 9.75 38.85 0.91
N GLU A 216 9.10 39.27 2.00
CA GLU A 216 9.01 40.67 2.35
C GLU A 216 10.39 41.25 2.71
N LYS A 217 11.20 40.51 3.48
CA LYS A 217 12.60 40.87 3.75
C LYS A 217 13.45 40.91 2.49
N MET A 218 13.28 39.96 1.57
CA MET A 218 13.98 39.94 0.29
C MET A 218 13.63 41.16 -0.57
N LYS A 219 12.35 41.55 -0.61
CA LYS A 219 11.88 42.75 -1.31
C LYS A 219 12.46 44.04 -0.72
N VAL A 220 12.60 44.10 0.61
CA VAL A 220 13.25 45.21 1.31
C VAL A 220 14.74 45.27 1.02
N VAL A 221 15.43 44.13 1.00
CA VAL A 221 16.87 44.05 0.67
C VAL A 221 17.12 44.46 -0.78
N LEU A 222 16.29 44.00 -1.71
CA LEU A 222 16.38 44.36 -3.12
C LEU A 222 16.27 45.88 -3.31
N ARG A 223 15.21 46.51 -2.76
CA ARG A 223 15.02 47.97 -2.81
C ARG A 223 16.18 48.74 -2.17
N ARG A 224 16.66 48.27 -1.01
CA ARG A 224 17.75 48.96 -0.29
C ARG A 224 19.11 48.81 -0.96
N SER A 225 19.31 47.77 -1.77
CA SER A 225 20.49 47.64 -2.63
C SER A 225 20.43 48.59 -3.83
N GLU A 226 19.27 48.69 -4.49
CA GLU A 226 19.04 49.54 -5.66
C GLU A 226 19.19 51.04 -5.32
N ASP A 227 18.60 51.48 -4.20
CA ASP A 227 18.68 52.88 -3.74
C ASP A 227 20.12 53.34 -3.46
N ARG A 228 20.98 52.45 -2.93
CA ARG A 228 22.37 52.80 -2.59
C ARG A 228 23.23 52.98 -3.84
N TRP A 229 22.98 52.17 -4.87
CA TRP A 229 23.73 52.23 -6.12
C TRP A 229 23.27 53.43 -6.96
N SER A 230 21.96 53.68 -7.01
CA SER A 230 21.38 54.86 -7.66
C SER A 230 21.87 56.18 -7.01
N SER A 231 21.84 56.26 -5.68
CA SER A 231 22.30 57.46 -4.95
C SER A 231 23.80 57.72 -5.13
N CYS A 232 24.62 56.67 -5.22
CA CYS A 232 26.06 56.79 -5.48
C CYS A 232 26.31 57.34 -6.90
N CYS A 233 25.60 56.82 -7.90
CA CYS A 233 25.70 57.30 -9.28
C CYS A 233 25.28 58.77 -9.43
N ILE A 234 24.17 59.19 -8.80
CA ILE A 234 23.71 60.59 -8.82
C ILE A 234 24.75 61.50 -8.16
N GLY A 235 25.31 61.11 -7.00
CA GLY A 235 26.36 61.87 -6.33
C GLY A 235 27.62 62.04 -7.19
N LEU A 236 28.05 60.98 -7.88
CA LEU A 236 29.21 61.01 -8.77
C LEU A 236 28.97 61.96 -9.97
N LEU A 237 27.78 61.93 -10.58
CA LEU A 237 27.41 62.84 -11.66
C LEU A 237 27.42 64.33 -11.21
N ILE A 238 26.95 64.63 -10.00
CA ILE A 238 26.97 66.00 -9.46
C ILE A 238 28.42 66.49 -9.27
N VAL A 239 29.31 65.66 -8.75
CA VAL A 239 30.73 66.01 -8.56
C VAL A 239 31.39 66.32 -9.89
N VAL A 240 31.14 65.49 -10.92
CA VAL A 240 31.67 65.72 -12.28
C VAL A 240 31.14 67.04 -12.85
N LEU A 241 29.85 67.33 -12.68
CA LEU A 241 29.24 68.58 -13.12
C LEU A 241 29.88 69.80 -12.44
N ILE A 242 30.14 69.74 -11.13
CA ILE A 242 30.81 70.83 -10.39
C ILE A 242 32.22 71.06 -10.93
N ILE A 243 32.98 69.99 -11.19
CA ILE A 243 34.33 70.09 -11.76
C ILE A 243 34.28 70.75 -13.14
N LEU A 244 33.35 70.34 -14.00
CA LEU A 244 33.16 70.96 -15.33
C LEU A 244 32.79 72.45 -15.23
N LEU A 245 31.92 72.83 -14.29
CA LEU A 245 31.54 74.22 -14.05
C LEU A 245 32.76 75.04 -13.57
N PHE A 246 33.54 74.51 -12.64
CA PHE A 246 34.77 75.16 -12.17
C PHE A 246 35.79 75.36 -13.29
N LEU A 247 35.97 74.35 -14.14
CA LEU A 247 36.86 74.41 -15.29
C LEU A 247 36.38 75.47 -16.30
N LEU A 248 35.06 75.56 -16.53
CA LEU A 248 34.46 76.59 -17.39
C LEU A 248 34.60 78.00 -16.80
N LEU A 249 34.48 78.18 -15.48
CA LEU A 249 34.64 79.50 -14.85
C LEU A 249 36.11 79.96 -14.76
N LEU A 250 37.04 79.02 -14.67
CA LEU A 250 38.49 79.31 -14.59
C LEU A 250 39.14 79.52 -15.97
N LEU A 251 38.56 78.94 -17.03
CA LEU A 251 39.06 78.98 -18.41
C LEU A 251 38.33 80.04 -19.23
#